data_AF-A0A9E6CRQ7-F1
#
_entry.id   AF-A0A9E6CRQ7-F1
#
_cell.length_a   1.000
_cell.length_b   1.000
_cell.length_c   1.000
_cell.angle_alpha   90.00
_cell.angle_beta   90.00
_cell.angle_gamma   90.00
#
_symmetry.space_group_name_H-M   'P 1'
#
loop_
_entity.id
_entity.type
_entity.pdbx_description
1 polymer ?
#
loop_
_entity_poly.entity_id
_entity_poly.type
_entity_poly.pdbx_seq_one_letter_code
_entity_poly.pdbx_strand_id
1 'polypeptide(L)'
;MRRIFLVIVLVLFCSFLFSDWIEIDANQGKLFECRASNLGQTEVEFSLDGYEIESIEKNGKTYQRISYANEGEFIDVGKPDLPLFSRLVAIPNQGEVSVEVTNFDKEIISDITIYPRQPLKIDGELNN
;
A
#
# COMPACT_ATOMS: atom_id res chain seq x y z
N MET A 1 18.68 -10.24 37.23
CA MET A 1 17.79 -11.36 36.87
C MET A 1 16.47 -10.89 36.26
N ARG A 2 15.55 -10.23 37.00
CA ARG A 2 14.23 -9.79 36.46
C ARG A 2 14.29 -8.85 35.25
N ARG A 3 15.20 -7.87 35.24
CA ARG A 3 15.37 -6.92 34.13
C ARG A 3 15.95 -7.57 32.87
N ILE A 4 16.89 -8.50 33.03
CA ILE A 4 17.51 -9.26 31.92
C ILE A 4 16.49 -10.24 31.32
N PHE A 5 15.69 -10.89 32.16
CA PHE A 5 14.59 -11.75 31.72
C PHE A 5 13.57 -10.97 30.88
N LEU A 6 13.18 -9.76 31.28
CA LEU A 6 12.28 -8.90 30.49
C LEU A 6 12.86 -8.52 29.13
N VAL A 7 14.16 -8.21 29.06
CA VAL A 7 14.84 -7.90 27.79
C VAL A 7 14.88 -9.12 26.87
N ILE A 8 15.15 -10.31 27.40
CA ILE A 8 15.16 -11.56 26.61
C ILE A 8 13.77 -11.90 26.07
N VAL A 9 12.72 -11.73 26.89
CA VAL A 9 11.32 -11.93 26.46
C VAL A 9 10.94 -10.93 25.37
N LEU A 10 11.36 -9.66 25.50
CA LEU A 10 11.10 -8.63 24.49
C LEU A 10 11.77 -8.97 23.14
N VAL A 11 13.04 -9.40 23.17
CA VAL A 11 13.80 -9.78 21.96
C VAL A 11 13.18 -11.02 21.28
N LEU A 12 12.76 -12.02 22.05
CA LEU A 12 12.07 -13.21 21.52
C LEU A 12 10.71 -12.87 20.88
N PHE A 13 10.01 -11.85 21.38
CA PHE A 13 8.73 -11.42 20.83
C PHE A 13 8.88 -10.66 19.51
N CYS A 14 9.99 -9.93 19.31
CA CYS A 14 10.27 -9.22 18.07
C CYS A 14 10.50 -10.15 16.86
N SER A 15 10.96 -11.40 17.07
CA SER A 15 11.23 -12.35 15.99
C SER A 15 9.98 -12.87 15.25
N PHE A 16 8.77 -12.56 15.72
CA PHE A 16 7.52 -12.95 15.06
C PHE A 16 6.97 -11.90 14.10
N LEU A 17 7.62 -10.74 13.97
CA LEU A 17 7.22 -9.68 13.06
C LEU A 17 7.93 -9.91 11.71
N PHE A 18 7.32 -10.70 10.83
CA PHE A 18 7.79 -10.90 9.46
C PHE A 18 6.98 -10.00 8.51
N SER A 19 7.63 -8.96 8.00
CA SER A 19 7.17 -8.18 6.85
C SER A 19 8.39 -8.01 5.95
N ASP A 20 8.24 -8.39 4.68
CA ASP A 20 9.33 -8.33 3.70
C ASP A 20 9.11 -7.13 2.79
N TRP A 21 10.12 -6.28 2.65
CA TRP A 21 10.12 -5.23 1.63
C TRP A 21 10.59 -5.81 0.30
N ILE A 22 9.76 -5.69 -0.74
CA ILE A 22 10.12 -6.00 -2.11
C ILE A 22 10.53 -4.71 -2.80
N GLU A 23 11.82 -4.59 -3.09
CA GLU A 23 12.40 -3.45 -3.79
C GLU A 23 12.14 -3.54 -5.30
N ILE A 24 11.88 -2.39 -5.93
CA ILE A 24 11.76 -2.24 -7.38
C ILE A 24 12.91 -1.35 -7.86
N ASP A 25 14.07 -1.97 -8.10
CA ASP A 25 15.34 -1.28 -8.40
C ASP A 25 15.26 -0.28 -9.57
N ALA A 26 14.36 -0.54 -10.54
CA ALA A 26 14.17 0.32 -11.71
C ALA A 26 13.66 1.73 -11.36
N ASN A 27 13.09 1.91 -10.17
CA ASN A 27 12.40 3.10 -9.74
C ASN A 27 13.09 3.69 -8.50
N GLN A 28 13.95 4.69 -8.72
CA GLN A 28 14.54 5.46 -7.65
C GLN A 28 14.06 6.91 -7.75
N GLY A 29 13.22 7.35 -6.82
CA GLY A 29 12.67 8.69 -6.89
C GLY A 29 11.51 8.96 -5.95
N LYS A 30 10.79 10.05 -6.24
CA LYS A 30 9.55 10.39 -5.53
C LYS A 30 8.41 9.58 -6.12
N LEU A 31 7.55 9.06 -5.26
CA LEU A 31 6.35 8.31 -5.66
C LEU A 31 5.48 9.04 -6.70
N PHE A 32 5.38 10.37 -6.57
CA PHE A 32 4.76 11.23 -7.57
C PHE A 32 5.66 12.41 -7.87
N GLU A 33 5.88 12.67 -9.16
CA GLU A 33 6.65 13.80 -9.63
C GLU A 33 5.88 14.56 -10.73
N CYS A 34 5.77 15.88 -10.58
CA CYS A 34 5.21 16.74 -11.62
C CYS A 34 6.32 17.04 -12.64
N ARG A 35 6.24 16.44 -13.83
CA ARG A 35 7.22 16.65 -14.91
C ARG A 35 7.01 17.97 -15.63
N ALA A 36 5.75 18.32 -15.86
CA ALA A 36 5.36 19.58 -16.48
C ALA A 36 3.98 20.03 -15.97
N SER A 37 3.76 21.33 -15.86
CA SER A 37 2.43 21.89 -15.58
C SER A 37 2.26 23.22 -16.28
N ASN A 38 1.16 23.36 -17.00
CA ASN A 38 0.73 24.59 -17.66
C ASN A 38 -0.82 24.70 -17.60
N LEU A 39 -1.38 25.75 -18.22
CA LEU A 39 -2.82 26.02 -18.18
C LEU A 39 -3.69 24.96 -18.87
N GLY A 40 -3.14 24.14 -19.77
CA GLY A 40 -3.89 23.12 -20.50
C GLY A 40 -3.58 21.69 -20.07
N GLN A 41 -2.44 21.44 -19.43
CA GLN A 41 -1.96 20.10 -19.12
C GLN A 41 -1.07 20.10 -17.87
N THR A 42 -1.23 19.07 -17.04
CA THR A 42 -0.27 18.70 -16.01
C THR A 42 0.17 17.26 -16.24
N GLU A 43 1.46 17.05 -16.38
CA GLU A 43 2.09 15.74 -16.54
C GLU A 43 2.63 15.26 -15.19
N VAL A 44 2.12 14.12 -14.74
CA VAL A 44 2.48 13.50 -13.46
C VAL A 44 3.06 12.13 -13.73
N GLU A 45 4.27 11.91 -13.24
CA GLU A 45 4.88 10.59 -13.21
C GLU A 45 4.62 9.94 -11.86
N PHE A 46 4.22 8.67 -11.90
CA PHE A 46 4.10 7.81 -10.74
C PHE A 46 5.17 6.71 -10.84
N SER A 47 5.96 6.54 -9.78
CA SER A 47 7.06 5.57 -9.73
C SER A 47 7.10 4.89 -8.37
N LEU A 48 6.91 3.57 -8.36
CA LEU A 48 6.90 2.77 -7.12
C LEU A 48 8.29 2.18 -6.89
N ASP A 49 8.92 2.56 -5.78
CA ASP A 49 10.27 2.11 -5.36
C ASP A 49 10.26 0.73 -4.67
N GLY A 50 9.09 0.27 -4.25
CA GLY A 50 8.89 -1.04 -3.66
C GLY A 50 7.54 -1.14 -2.95
N TYR A 51 7.36 -2.19 -2.18
CA TYR A 51 6.20 -2.39 -1.32
C TYR A 51 6.49 -3.42 -0.24
N GLU A 52 5.76 -3.36 0.87
CA GLU A 52 5.77 -4.38 1.92
C GLU A 52 4.83 -5.52 1.56
N ILE A 53 5.26 -6.75 1.84
CA ILE A 53 4.43 -7.95 1.76
C ILE A 53 4.46 -8.70 3.09
N GLU A 54 3.28 -9.00 3.61
CA GLU A 54 3.09 -9.77 4.84
C GLU A 54 2.24 -11.01 4.58
N SER A 55 2.67 -12.14 5.12
CA SER A 55 1.93 -13.40 5.04
C SER A 55 0.98 -13.53 6.22
N ILE A 56 -0.32 -13.63 5.93
CA ILE A 56 -1.40 -13.76 6.91
C ILE A 56 -2.04 -15.14 6.78
N GLU A 57 -2.00 -15.93 7.86
CA GLU A 57 -2.75 -17.18 7.94
C GLU A 57 -4.14 -16.96 8.54
N LYS A 58 -5.19 -17.33 7.81
CA LYS A 58 -6.58 -17.27 8.28
C LYS A 58 -7.37 -18.44 7.75
N ASN A 59 -8.06 -19.16 8.64
CA ASN A 59 -8.89 -20.33 8.31
C ASN A 59 -8.14 -21.41 7.50
N GLY A 60 -6.86 -21.67 7.83
CA GLY A 60 -6.04 -22.66 7.13
C GLY A 60 -5.61 -22.27 5.72
N LYS A 61 -5.78 -21.00 5.35
CA LYS A 61 -5.31 -20.43 4.08
C LYS A 61 -4.32 -19.30 4.34
N THR A 62 -3.25 -19.29 3.57
CA THR A 62 -2.25 -18.21 3.55
C THR A 62 -2.66 -17.15 2.55
N TYR A 63 -2.60 -15.90 2.97
CA TYR A 63 -2.89 -14.71 2.18
C TYR A 63 -1.70 -13.78 2.23
N GLN A 64 -1.53 -12.98 1.18
CA GLN A 64 -0.56 -11.89 1.15
C GLN A 64 -1.29 -10.57 1.37
N ARG A 65 -0.84 -9.78 2.34
CA ARG A 65 -1.18 -8.37 2.46
C ARG A 65 -0.06 -7.56 1.83
N ILE A 66 -0.43 -6.63 0.96
CA ILE A 66 0.50 -5.70 0.32
C ILE A 66 0.24 -4.31 0.90
N SER A 67 1.31 -3.63 1.32
CA SER A 67 1.25 -2.28 1.89
C SER A 67 2.44 -1.42 1.51
N TYR A 68 2.34 -0.13 1.77
CA TYR A 68 3.23 0.94 1.38
C TYR A 68 2.99 2.15 2.29
N ALA A 69 4.05 2.89 2.59
CA ALA A 69 3.97 4.04 3.48
C ALA A 69 3.02 5.15 2.98
N ASN A 70 2.06 5.55 3.83
CA ASN A 70 1.07 6.60 3.55
C ASN A 70 0.14 6.33 2.36
N GLU A 71 -0.13 5.06 2.09
CA GLU A 71 -1.19 4.65 1.17
C GLU A 71 -2.59 4.96 1.71
N GLY A 72 -3.52 5.13 0.78
CA GLY A 72 -4.94 5.02 1.06
C GLY A 72 -5.41 3.57 0.93
N GLU A 73 -6.67 3.34 1.28
CA GLU A 73 -7.28 2.01 1.26
C GLU A 73 -8.57 2.03 0.43
N PHE A 74 -8.86 0.93 -0.29
CA PHE A 74 -10.16 0.73 -0.90
C PHE A 74 -11.20 0.32 0.16
N ILE A 75 -12.44 0.79 0.03
CA ILE A 75 -13.49 0.56 1.04
C ILE A 75 -14.32 -0.71 0.76
N ASP A 76 -14.16 -1.33 -0.42
CA ASP A 76 -14.99 -2.46 -0.85
C ASP A 76 -14.67 -3.75 -0.09
N VAL A 77 -15.43 -4.01 0.97
CA VAL A 77 -15.28 -5.19 1.83
C VAL A 77 -15.33 -6.49 1.03
N GLY A 78 -14.40 -7.40 1.32
CA GLY A 78 -14.28 -8.71 0.68
C GLY A 78 -13.54 -8.72 -0.65
N LYS A 79 -13.24 -7.56 -1.25
CA LYS A 79 -12.35 -7.44 -2.41
C LYS A 79 -10.87 -7.52 -1.98
N PRO A 80 -9.93 -7.80 -2.90
CA PRO A 80 -8.50 -7.71 -2.60
C PRO A 80 -8.14 -6.37 -1.94
N ASP A 81 -7.47 -6.42 -0.79
CA ASP A 81 -6.96 -5.24 -0.11
C ASP A 81 -5.62 -4.85 -0.75
N LEU A 82 -5.63 -3.74 -1.49
CA LEU A 82 -4.48 -3.25 -2.23
C LEU A 82 -4.26 -1.76 -1.93
N PRO A 83 -3.00 -1.30 -1.99
CA PRO A 83 -2.66 0.08 -1.71
C PRO A 83 -3.26 1.03 -2.75
N LEU A 84 -3.86 2.13 -2.29
CA LEU A 84 -4.37 3.20 -3.15
C LEU A 84 -3.47 4.42 -3.06
N PHE A 85 -2.98 4.87 -4.21
CA PHE A 85 -2.17 6.07 -4.31
C PHE A 85 -2.98 7.24 -4.88
N SER A 86 -2.98 8.37 -4.19
CA SER A 86 -3.74 9.55 -4.60
C SER A 86 -2.93 10.83 -4.43
N ARG A 87 -3.19 11.81 -5.31
CA ARG A 87 -2.61 13.15 -5.25
C ARG A 87 -3.65 14.18 -5.67
N LEU A 88 -3.56 15.36 -5.06
CA LEU A 88 -4.35 16.52 -5.45
C LEU A 88 -3.59 17.30 -6.52
N VAL A 89 -4.29 17.63 -7.61
CA VAL A 89 -3.76 18.44 -8.70
C VAL A 89 -4.63 19.67 -8.84
N ALA A 90 -4.01 20.84 -8.90
CA ALA A 90 -4.73 22.09 -9.15
C ALA A 90 -5.13 22.16 -10.63
N ILE A 91 -6.40 22.46 -10.89
CA ILE A 91 -6.96 22.56 -12.24
C ILE A 91 -7.48 23.99 -12.43
N PRO A 92 -7.28 24.61 -13.61
CA PRO A 92 -7.87 25.91 -13.93
C PRO A 92 -9.40 25.92 -13.79
N ASN A 93 -9.97 27.09 -13.55
CA ASN A 93 -11.41 27.28 -13.38
C ASN A 93 -12.22 27.21 -14.69
N GLN A 94 -11.57 26.89 -15.81
CA GLN A 94 -12.16 26.77 -17.14
C GLN A 94 -11.59 25.53 -17.84
N GLY A 95 -12.44 24.85 -18.61
CA GLY A 95 -12.08 23.63 -19.34
C GLY A 95 -12.76 22.38 -18.79
N GLU A 96 -12.69 21.32 -19.58
CA GLU A 96 -13.09 19.97 -19.18
C GLU A 96 -11.84 19.16 -18.81
N VAL A 97 -11.97 18.28 -17.82
CA VAL A 97 -10.85 17.49 -17.30
C VAL A 97 -10.95 16.07 -17.82
N SER A 98 -9.88 15.61 -18.46
CA SER A 98 -9.67 14.21 -18.81
C SER A 98 -8.33 13.72 -18.26
N VAL A 99 -8.27 12.44 -17.90
CA VAL A 99 -7.04 11.78 -17.46
C VAL A 99 -6.72 10.67 -18.45
N GLU A 100 -5.47 10.60 -18.87
CA GLU A 100 -4.97 9.59 -19.79
C GLU A 100 -3.64 9.04 -19.26
N VAL A 101 -3.45 7.73 -19.37
CA VAL A 101 -2.16 7.07 -19.11
C VAL A 101 -1.39 7.03 -20.41
N THR A 102 -0.38 7.90 -20.54
CA THR A 102 0.43 8.01 -21.76
C THR A 102 1.52 6.95 -21.85
N ASN A 103 2.02 6.48 -20.70
CA ASN A 103 3.01 5.41 -20.60
C ASN A 103 2.81 4.61 -19.30
N PHE A 104 3.12 3.32 -19.34
CA PHE A 104 3.16 2.48 -18.15
C PHE A 104 4.11 1.29 -18.36
N ASP A 105 4.81 0.93 -17.29
CA ASP A 105 5.57 -0.31 -17.18
C ASP A 105 4.93 -1.18 -16.09
N LYS A 106 4.95 -2.50 -16.29
CA LYS A 106 4.35 -3.44 -15.34
C LYS A 106 5.09 -4.77 -15.29
N GLU A 107 5.01 -5.39 -14.13
CA GLU A 107 5.41 -6.77 -13.88
C GLU A 107 4.20 -7.58 -13.41
N ILE A 108 4.15 -8.86 -13.76
CA ILE A 108 3.05 -9.77 -13.37
C ILE A 108 3.58 -10.78 -12.38
N ILE A 109 3.06 -10.72 -11.16
CA ILE A 109 3.32 -11.72 -10.11
C ILE A 109 2.18 -12.74 -10.14
N SER A 110 2.53 -14.01 -10.32
CA SER A 110 1.58 -15.12 -10.39
C SER A 110 1.44 -15.82 -9.03
N ASP A 111 0.40 -16.65 -8.89
CA ASP A 111 0.19 -17.53 -7.73
C ASP A 111 0.07 -16.82 -6.37
N ILE A 112 -0.33 -15.55 -6.38
CA ILE A 112 -0.57 -14.75 -5.18
C ILE A 112 -2.06 -14.74 -4.83
N THR A 113 -2.37 -14.90 -3.53
CA THR A 113 -3.73 -14.71 -3.02
C THR A 113 -3.76 -13.51 -2.07
N ILE A 114 -4.36 -12.40 -2.50
CA ILE A 114 -4.42 -11.17 -1.72
C ILE A 114 -5.43 -11.28 -0.58
N TYR A 115 -5.05 -10.78 0.59
CA TYR A 115 -5.91 -10.71 1.76
C TYR A 115 -7.15 -9.85 1.45
N PRO A 116 -8.38 -10.33 1.74
CA PRO A 116 -9.56 -9.56 1.44
C PRO A 116 -9.76 -8.41 2.44
N ARG A 117 -10.23 -7.27 1.94
CA ARG A 117 -10.59 -6.10 2.73
C ARG A 117 -11.59 -6.46 3.82
N GLN A 118 -11.27 -6.09 5.06
CA GLN A 118 -12.14 -6.32 6.21
C GLN A 118 -13.07 -5.11 6.42
N PRO A 119 -14.27 -5.31 7.00
CA PRO A 119 -15.12 -4.19 7.40
C PRO A 119 -14.40 -3.29 8.41
N LEU A 120 -14.65 -1.99 8.33
CA LEU A 120 -14.18 -1.03 9.32
C LEU A 120 -14.72 -1.44 10.70
N LYS A 121 -13.82 -1.53 11.68
CA LYS A 121 -14.25 -1.68 13.07
C LYS A 121 -14.71 -0.31 13.57
N ILE A 122 -15.98 -0.20 13.92
CA ILE A 122 -16.50 0.97 14.62
C ILE A 122 -16.24 0.73 16.11
N ASP A 123 -15.46 1.60 16.74
CA ASP A 123 -15.24 1.55 18.18
C ASP A 123 -16.59 1.71 18.91
N GLY A 124 -17.08 0.62 19.52
CA GLY A 124 -18.34 0.59 20.27
C GLY A 124 -19.27 -0.59 19.98
N GLU A 125 -19.04 -1.37 18.92
CA GLU A 125 -19.80 -2.62 18.72
C GLU A 125 -19.28 -3.71 19.66
N LEU A 126 -20.03 -3.95 20.74
CA LEU A 126 -19.88 -5.14 21.57
C LEU A 126 -20.22 -6.37 20.71
N ASN A 127 -19.21 -7.19 20.41
CA ASN A 127 -19.44 -8.52 19.87
C ASN A 127 -20.23 -9.34 20.91
N ASN A 128 -21.52 -9.57 20.65
CA ASN A 128 -22.29 -10.61 21.32
C ASN A 128 -21.88 -11.99 20.81
#